data_AF-A0A2A7B219-F1
#
_entry.id   AF-A0A2A7B219-F1
#
_cell.length_a   1.000
_cell.length_b   1.000
_cell.length_c   1.000
_cell.angle_alpha   90.00
_cell.angle_beta   90.00
_cell.angle_gamma   90.00
#
_symmetry.space_group_name_H-M   'P 1'
#
loop_
_entity.id
_entity.type
_entity.pdbx_description
1 polymer ?
#
loop_
_entity_poly.entity_id
_entity_poly.type
_entity_poly.pdbx_seq_one_letter_code
_entity_poly.pdbx_strand_id
1 'polypeptide(L)'
;MQTKGNGTIATEEAFLDVPRRHSEPDGPRISLRVGRLPATGGDGRAAPVVYLAGGPGGSGFGTALGPRWPVFDRIRRETDVLLLDQRGTDFSD
;
A
#
# COMPACT_ATOMS: atom_id res chain seq x y z
N MET A 1 4.57 11.21 0.97
CA MET A 1 5.70 10.27 0.96
C MET A 1 6.88 10.83 0.18
N GLN A 2 8.10 10.86 0.74
CA GLN A 2 9.30 11.30 0.01
C GLN A 2 9.99 10.10 -0.67
N THR A 3 10.16 10.14 -1.99
CA THR A 3 10.85 9.05 -2.72
C THR A 3 12.34 9.30 -2.87
N LYS A 4 13.11 8.25 -3.16
CA LYS A 4 14.57 8.34 -3.35
C LYS A 4 15.00 9.08 -4.61
N GLY A 5 14.09 9.33 -5.56
CA GLY A 5 14.44 9.96 -6.84
C GLY A 5 13.30 10.64 -7.61
N ASN A 6 12.08 10.70 -7.07
CA ASN A 6 10.89 11.23 -7.75
C ASN A 6 10.19 12.33 -6.95
N GLY A 7 10.88 12.92 -5.96
CA GLY A 7 10.36 13.98 -5.11
C GLY A 7 9.27 13.52 -4.13
N THR A 8 8.47 14.48 -3.69
CA THR A 8 7.36 14.30 -2.76
C THR A 8 6.12 13.81 -3.50
N ILE A 9 5.50 12.78 -2.97
CA ILE A 9 4.31 12.15 -3.54
C ILE A 9 3.17 12.30 -2.56
N ALA A 10 2.02 12.75 -3.07
CA ALA A 10 0.78 12.77 -2.31
C ALA A 10 0.45 11.33 -1.89
N THR A 11 0.30 11.12 -0.59
CA THR A 11 0.06 9.79 -0.03
C THR A 11 -0.80 9.96 1.21
N GLU A 12 -1.84 9.15 1.30
CA GLU A 12 -2.61 8.96 2.52
C GLU A 12 -2.20 7.64 3.15
N GLU A 13 -2.20 7.57 4.47
CA GLU A 13 -1.81 6.38 5.20
C GLU A 13 -2.89 6.03 6.21
N ALA A 14 -3.18 4.75 6.30
CA ALA A 14 -4.13 4.19 7.24
C ALA A 14 -3.62 2.85 7.75
N PHE A 15 -4.24 2.40 8.84
CA PHE A 15 -4.03 1.08 9.37
C PHE A 15 -5.32 0.27 9.30
N LEU A 16 -5.21 -0.97 8.82
CA LEU A 16 -6.28 -1.93 8.77
C LEU A 16 -6.08 -2.94 9.91
N ASP A 17 -6.92 -2.85 10.93
CA ASP A 17 -6.91 -3.86 11.99
C ASP A 17 -7.61 -5.13 11.51
N VAL A 18 -6.94 -6.26 11.64
CA VAL A 18 -7.48 -7.58 11.28
C VAL A 18 -7.29 -8.59 12.41
N PRO A 19 -8.09 -9.67 12.48
CA PRO A 19 -7.82 -10.76 13.42
C PRO A 19 -6.43 -11.35 13.16
N ARG A 20 -5.65 -11.58 14.21
CA ARG A 20 -4.36 -12.27 14.11
C ARG A 20 -4.54 -13.66 13.51
N ARG A 21 -5.62 -14.35 13.91
CA ARG A 21 -6.06 -15.65 13.39
C ARG A 21 -7.47 -15.51 12.84
N HIS A 22 -7.67 -15.83 11.56
CA HIS A 22 -8.98 -15.72 10.91
C HIS A 22 -10.05 -16.65 11.51
N SER A 23 -9.65 -17.78 12.08
CA SER A 23 -10.54 -18.71 12.80
C SER A 23 -10.99 -18.18 14.16
N GLU A 24 -10.36 -17.13 14.69
CA GLU A 24 -10.68 -16.47 15.97
C GLU A 24 -11.00 -14.99 15.68
N PRO A 25 -12.14 -14.65 15.05
CA PRO A 25 -12.42 -13.30 14.57
C PRO A 25 -12.50 -12.24 15.69
N ASP A 26 -12.90 -12.67 16.90
CA ASP A 26 -12.95 -11.84 18.11
C ASP A 26 -11.68 -11.94 18.96
N GLY A 27 -10.66 -12.66 18.48
CA GLY A 27 -9.38 -12.83 19.15
C GLY A 27 -8.46 -11.60 19.02
N PRO A 28 -7.17 -11.74 19.43
CA PRO A 28 -6.19 -10.67 19.31
C PRO A 28 -6.12 -10.13 17.88
N ARG A 29 -6.04 -8.81 17.74
CA ARG A 29 -5.91 -8.13 16.45
C ARG A 29 -4.45 -7.78 16.16
N ILE A 30 -4.18 -7.52 14.90
CA ILE A 30 -2.93 -6.97 14.38
C ILE A 30 -3.25 -5.80 13.47
N SER A 31 -2.33 -4.86 13.35
CA SER A 31 -2.50 -3.71 12.47
C SER A 31 -1.67 -3.88 11.21
N LEU A 32 -2.28 -3.64 10.05
CA LEU A 32 -1.61 -3.68 8.74
C LEU A 32 -1.57 -2.28 8.14
N ARG A 33 -0.39 -1.82 7.73
CA ARG A 33 -0.25 -0.50 7.10
C ARG A 33 -0.73 -0.55 5.65
N VAL A 34 -1.55 0.44 5.29
CA VAL A 34 -2.02 0.70 3.92
C VAL A 34 -1.67 2.12 3.54
N GLY A 35 -0.88 2.28 2.48
CA GLY A 35 -0.65 3.57 1.82
C GLY A 35 -1.52 3.72 0.59
N ARG A 36 -2.27 4.82 0.44
CA ARG A 36 -2.99 5.16 -0.78
C ARG A 36 -2.20 6.19 -1.57
N LEU A 37 -1.88 5.87 -2.82
CA LEU A 37 -1.46 6.84 -3.83
C LEU A 37 -2.72 7.26 -4.60
N PRO A 38 -3.20 8.51 -4.42
CA PRO A 38 -4.42 8.96 -5.07
C PRO A 38 -4.28 8.95 -6.59
N ALA A 39 -5.37 8.61 -7.27
CA ALA A 39 -5.51 8.78 -8.70
C ALA A 39 -5.29 10.25 -9.10
N THR A 40 -4.55 10.48 -10.18
CA THR A 40 -4.32 11.82 -10.76
C THR A 40 -5.06 12.05 -12.06
N GLY A 41 -5.70 11.02 -12.60
CA GLY A 41 -6.57 11.07 -13.77
C GLY A 41 -7.77 10.16 -13.57
N GLY A 42 -8.66 10.12 -14.57
CA GLY A 42 -9.93 9.40 -14.50
C GLY A 42 -11.03 10.16 -13.74
N ASP A 43 -12.19 9.50 -13.57
CA ASP A 43 -13.36 10.04 -12.87
C ASP A 43 -13.51 9.52 -11.41
N GLY A 44 -12.49 8.80 -10.92
CA GLY A 44 -12.46 8.23 -9.57
C GLY A 44 -13.37 7.02 -9.37
N ARG A 45 -13.96 6.45 -10.42
CA ARG A 45 -14.89 5.30 -10.30
C ARG A 45 -14.22 3.94 -10.52
N ALA A 46 -13.01 3.92 -11.05
CA ALA A 46 -12.29 2.67 -11.27
C ALA A 46 -11.94 2.01 -9.92
N ALA A 47 -11.98 0.68 -9.89
CA ALA A 47 -11.54 -0.07 -8.71
C ALA A 47 -10.04 0.18 -8.48
N PRO A 48 -9.59 0.29 -7.21
CA PRO A 48 -8.18 0.48 -6.90
C PRO A 48 -7.37 -0.78 -7.23
N VAL A 49 -6.07 -0.59 -7.46
CA VAL A 49 -5.11 -1.69 -7.57
C VAL A 49 -4.38 -1.85 -6.25
N VAL A 50 -4.41 -3.07 -5.67
CA VAL A 50 -3.62 -3.41 -4.49
C VAL A 50 -2.30 -4.02 -4.94
N TYR A 51 -1.18 -3.39 -4.55
CA TYR A 51 0.15 -3.93 -4.78
C TYR A 51 0.62 -4.74 -3.57
N LEU A 52 1.05 -5.97 -3.85
CA LEU A 52 1.70 -6.86 -2.89
C LEU A 52 3.16 -7.01 -3.27
N ALA A 53 4.07 -6.64 -2.38
CA ALA A 53 5.48 -6.87 -2.60
C ALA A 53 5.77 -8.39 -2.63
N GLY A 54 6.44 -8.84 -3.69
CA GLY A 54 7.02 -10.18 -3.76
C GLY A 54 8.21 -10.34 -2.82
N GLY A 55 8.78 -11.55 -2.75
CA GLY A 55 9.78 -11.89 -1.75
C GLY A 55 9.55 -13.29 -1.20
N PRO A 56 9.44 -13.47 0.13
CA PRO A 56 8.58 -12.70 1.06
C PRO A 56 9.30 -11.64 1.90
N GLY A 57 8.56 -10.91 2.74
CA GLY A 57 9.09 -9.94 3.71
C GLY A 57 9.21 -8.49 3.19
N GLY A 58 8.82 -8.24 1.93
CA GLY A 58 8.89 -6.92 1.32
C GLY A 58 7.77 -5.98 1.79
N SER A 59 8.11 -4.70 1.91
CA SER A 59 7.18 -3.59 2.16
C SER A 59 6.54 -3.13 0.85
N GLY A 60 5.20 -3.13 0.78
CA GLY A 60 4.47 -2.55 -0.35
C GLY A 60 4.73 -1.04 -0.41
N PHE A 61 4.69 -0.37 0.74
CA PHE A 61 5.00 1.05 0.86
C PHE A 61 6.44 1.35 0.46
N GLY A 62 7.39 0.61 1.02
CA GLY A 62 8.83 0.75 0.76
C GLY A 62 9.20 0.51 -0.70
N THR A 63 8.46 -0.35 -1.40
CA THR A 63 8.66 -0.59 -2.84
C THR A 63 8.39 0.69 -3.66
N ALA A 64 7.39 1.47 -3.29
CA ALA A 64 7.05 2.73 -3.99
C ALA A 64 8.09 3.84 -3.79
N LEU A 65 8.95 3.73 -2.78
CA LEU A 65 10.06 4.65 -2.55
C LEU A 65 11.23 4.46 -3.53
N GLY A 66 11.27 3.31 -4.21
CA GLY A 66 12.41 2.85 -4.99
C GLY A 66 12.20 2.85 -6.50
N PRO A 67 12.95 2.01 -7.25
CA PRO A 67 12.98 2.04 -8.72
C PRO A 67 11.68 1.58 -9.39
N ARG A 68 10.74 1.00 -8.64
CA ARG A 68 9.42 0.60 -9.16
C ARG A 68 8.43 1.76 -9.23
N TRP A 69 8.78 2.96 -8.76
CA TRP A 69 7.94 4.15 -8.84
C TRP A 69 7.23 4.36 -10.20
N PRO A 70 7.91 4.23 -11.38
CA PRO A 70 7.25 4.46 -12.67
C PRO A 70 6.02 3.57 -12.93
N VAL A 71 5.97 2.37 -12.33
CA VAL A 71 4.82 1.48 -12.43
C VAL A 71 3.62 2.05 -11.68
N PHE A 72 3.83 2.50 -10.44
CA PHE A 72 2.80 3.10 -9.62
C PHE A 72 2.31 4.42 -10.20
N ASP A 73 3.22 5.23 -10.74
CA ASP A 73 2.87 6.49 -11.41
C ASP A 73 2.01 6.26 -12.66
N ARG A 74 2.24 5.17 -13.39
CA ARG A 74 1.41 4.84 -14.55
C ARG A 74 0.03 4.36 -14.14
N ILE A 75 -0.08 3.51 -13.11
CA ILE A 75 -1.37 3.00 -12.63
C ILE A 75 -2.22 4.13 -12.03
N ARG A 76 -1.60 5.02 -11.23
CA ARG A 76 -2.30 6.14 -10.59
C ARG A 76 -2.84 7.20 -11.55
N ARG A 77 -2.49 7.14 -12.85
CA ARG A 77 -3.14 7.97 -13.87
C ARG A 77 -4.56 7.50 -14.19
N GLU A 78 -4.90 6.27 -13.84
CA GLU A 78 -6.20 5.63 -14.13
C GLU A 78 -7.03 5.38 -12.86
N THR A 79 -6.39 4.95 -11.76
CA THR A 79 -7.09 4.56 -10.51
C THR A 79 -6.16 4.64 -9.29
N ASP A 80 -6.72 4.64 -8.08
CA ASP A 80 -5.92 4.61 -6.86
C ASP A 80 -5.01 3.38 -6.80
N VAL A 81 -3.81 3.55 -6.23
CA VAL A 81 -2.93 2.44 -5.86
C VAL A 81 -2.90 2.30 -4.36
N LEU A 82 -3.23 1.11 -3.87
CA LEU A 82 -3.08 0.73 -2.46
C LEU A 82 -1.80 -0.09 -2.30
N LEU A 83 -0.87 0.46 -1.52
CA LEU A 83 0.37 -0.18 -1.10
C LEU A 83 0.10 -0.87 0.23
N LEU A 84 0.04 -2.20 0.23
CA LEU A 84 -0.17 -2.98 1.44
C LEU A 84 1.16 -3.52 1.94
N ASP A 85 1.50 -3.19 3.19
CA ASP A 85 2.48 -3.95 3.94
C ASP A 85 1.76 -5.20 4.49
N GLN A 86 2.21 -6.38 4.06
CA GLN A 86 1.60 -7.64 4.49
C GLN A 86 1.93 -7.91 5.96
N ARG A 87 1.20 -8.83 6.62
CA ARG A 87 1.46 -9.20 8.01
C ARG A 87 2.95 -9.50 8.27
N GLY A 88 3.46 -9.01 9.39
CA GLY A 88 4.87 -9.16 9.80
C GLY A 88 5.87 -8.48 8.86
N THR A 89 5.45 -7.49 8.06
CA THR A 89 6.36 -6.72 7.19
C THR A 89 6.32 -5.24 7.54
N ASP A 90 7.51 -4.65 7.66
CA ASP A 90 7.74 -3.23 7.90
C ASP A 90 6.94 -2.70 9.11
N PHE A 91 5.92 -1.87 8.89
CA PHE A 91 5.08 -1.28 9.94
C PHE A 91 3.83 -2.12 10.27
N SER A 92 3.69 -3.31 9.70
CA SER A 92 2.60 -4.23 9.99
C SER A 92 3.02 -5.31 10.97
N ASP A 93 2.15 -5.61 11.93
CA ASP A 93 2.38 -6.69 12.91
C ASP A 93 2.26 -8.09 12.30
#